data_AF-A0A3P9AUB4-F1
#
_entry.id   AF-A0A3P9AUB4-F1
#
_cell.length_a   1.000
_cell.length_b   1.000
_cell.length_c   1.000
_cell.angle_alpha   90.00
_cell.angle_beta   90.00
_cell.angle_gamma   90.00
#
_symmetry.space_group_name_H-M   'P 1'
#
loop_
_entity.id
_entity.type
_entity.pdbx_description
1 polymer ?
#
loop_
_entity_poly.entity_id
_entity_poly.type
_entity_poly.pdbx_seq_one_letter_code
_entity_poly.pdbx_strand_id
1 'polypeptide(L)'
;IYTITTHVNVQNFERLLRAIYARQNIYCVHVDKKAQASVFAAIKAITSCFSNVFMVSEAMNVVYTGWTRVQADLNCMADLYNTSTTWKYFINLCGQDFPLKTNLEIVQALRALKGGNSFESEEMPQGKKGRVSNAHRVVDGKVQPIGKTKDPAPFNLPILSGNAYIVVNRGYVRSVFEDKRIQALIEWAKDTYSPDEFLWATIQRIPGVPGSTWPNRKFDMTDMNAIARMVKWQWHEGSEGSLQAVYPECKGHHVKSVCVYGAGDLQWLIEQHHLFANKFDADRDPIAIYCLEKYLRHKALTELV
;
A
#
# COMPACT_ATOMS: atom_id res chain seq x y z
N ILE A 1 -8.51 -6.52 7.78
CA ILE A 1 -8.94 -5.10 7.78
C ILE A 1 -8.21 -4.38 6.67
N TYR A 2 -8.84 -3.34 6.12
CA TYR A 2 -8.30 -2.59 4.99
C TYR A 2 -8.30 -1.09 5.27
N THR A 3 -7.27 -0.39 4.80
CA THR A 3 -7.34 1.07 4.60
C THR A 3 -7.45 1.36 3.12
N ILE A 4 -8.22 2.39 2.76
CA ILE A 4 -8.35 2.87 1.39
C ILE A 4 -8.10 4.37 1.40
N THR A 5 -6.96 4.80 0.87
CA THR A 5 -6.61 6.23 0.74
C THR A 5 -6.94 6.73 -0.67
N THR A 6 -7.78 7.76 -0.79
CA THR A 6 -8.25 8.29 -2.09
C THR A 6 -8.43 9.81 -2.08
N HIS A 7 -8.51 10.43 -3.27
CA HIS A 7 -8.58 11.89 -3.39
C HIS A 7 -9.32 12.43 -4.65
N VAL A 8 -9.62 11.62 -5.67
CA VAL A 8 -10.22 12.11 -6.94
C VAL A 8 -11.36 11.21 -7.43
N ASN A 9 -11.07 9.97 -7.82
CA ASN A 9 -11.99 9.17 -8.62
C ASN A 9 -12.95 8.34 -7.74
N VAL A 10 -14.22 8.73 -7.70
CA VAL A 10 -15.30 8.03 -6.97
C VAL A 10 -15.61 6.67 -7.60
N GLN A 11 -15.58 6.56 -8.92
CA GLN A 11 -15.87 5.31 -9.64
C GLN A 11 -14.82 4.24 -9.34
N ASN A 12 -13.53 4.61 -9.35
CA ASN A 12 -12.46 3.73 -8.91
C ASN A 12 -12.68 3.25 -7.47
N PHE A 13 -13.02 4.16 -6.55
CA PHE A 13 -13.27 3.82 -5.15
C PHE A 13 -14.45 2.85 -5.01
N GLU A 14 -15.58 3.13 -5.65
CA GLU A 14 -16.78 2.29 -5.61
C GLU A 14 -16.47 0.87 -6.12
N ARG A 15 -15.80 0.77 -7.28
CA ARG A 15 -15.46 -0.52 -7.89
C ARG A 15 -14.45 -1.30 -7.07
N LEU A 16 -13.42 -0.62 -6.52
CA LEU A 16 -12.48 -1.24 -5.60
C LEU A 16 -13.21 -1.79 -4.37
N LEU A 17 -13.99 -0.95 -3.69
CA LEU A 17 -14.73 -1.35 -2.49
C LEU A 17 -15.63 -2.54 -2.79
N ARG A 18 -16.40 -2.50 -3.88
CA ARG A 18 -17.27 -3.59 -4.32
C ARG A 18 -16.50 -4.90 -4.57
N ALA A 19 -15.32 -4.83 -5.18
CA ALA A 19 -14.51 -6.00 -5.49
C ALA A 19 -13.90 -6.68 -4.25
N ILE A 20 -13.63 -5.90 -3.19
CA ILE A 20 -13.00 -6.42 -1.96
C ILE A 20 -13.97 -6.58 -0.78
N TYR A 21 -15.21 -6.10 -0.91
CA TYR A 21 -16.16 -6.05 0.19
C TYR A 21 -16.56 -7.46 0.64
N ALA A 22 -16.42 -7.71 1.95
CA ALA A 22 -16.95 -8.87 2.63
C ALA A 22 -17.46 -8.45 4.02
N ARG A 23 -18.60 -9.00 4.45
CA ARG A 23 -19.29 -8.60 5.69
C ARG A 23 -18.43 -8.78 6.95
N GLN A 24 -17.52 -9.74 6.95
CA GLN A 24 -16.64 -10.08 8.07
C GLN A 24 -15.36 -9.20 8.15
N ASN A 25 -15.07 -8.43 7.10
CA ASN A 25 -13.93 -7.51 7.08
C ASN A 25 -14.34 -6.13 7.61
N ILE A 26 -13.36 -5.26 7.87
CA ILE A 26 -13.58 -3.88 8.30
C ILE A 26 -12.69 -2.96 7.44
N TYR A 27 -13.25 -1.84 7.01
CA TYR A 27 -12.65 -0.93 6.05
C TYR A 27 -12.65 0.50 6.59
N CYS A 28 -11.47 1.12 6.67
CA CYS A 28 -11.34 2.55 6.93
C CYS A 28 -11.01 3.28 5.63
N VAL A 29 -11.74 4.36 5.36
CA VAL A 29 -11.58 5.17 4.16
C VAL A 29 -11.02 6.53 4.54
N HIS A 30 -9.84 6.84 4.01
CA HIS A 30 -9.25 8.15 4.09
C HIS A 30 -9.49 8.88 2.76
N VAL A 31 -10.19 10.02 2.83
CA VAL A 31 -10.31 10.95 1.71
C VAL A 31 -9.45 12.17 2.02
N ASP A 32 -8.54 12.53 1.11
CA ASP A 32 -7.71 13.72 1.26
C ASP A 32 -8.58 14.97 1.51
N LYS A 33 -8.22 15.78 2.50
CA LYS A 33 -8.92 17.04 2.82
C LYS A 33 -8.94 18.03 1.64
N LYS A 34 -8.04 17.89 0.67
CA LYS A 34 -7.99 18.68 -0.56
C LYS A 34 -8.90 18.13 -1.68
N ALA A 35 -9.54 16.98 -1.48
CA ALA A 35 -10.47 16.44 -2.46
C ALA A 35 -11.65 17.40 -2.68
N GLN A 36 -12.24 17.37 -3.88
CA GLN A 36 -13.44 18.16 -4.14
C GLN A 36 -14.58 17.76 -3.20
N ALA A 37 -15.40 18.74 -2.78
CA ALA A 37 -16.51 18.48 -1.85
C ALA A 37 -17.49 17.43 -2.38
N SER A 38 -17.71 17.38 -3.70
CA SER A 38 -18.53 16.35 -4.37
C SER A 38 -17.96 14.94 -4.21
N VAL A 39 -16.64 14.77 -4.34
CA VAL A 39 -15.94 13.50 -4.16
C VAL A 39 -16.09 13.02 -2.72
N PHE A 40 -15.84 13.90 -1.75
CA PHE A 40 -16.01 13.59 -0.33
C PHE A 40 -17.45 13.19 -0.01
N ALA A 41 -18.43 13.96 -0.48
CA ALA A 41 -19.86 13.69 -0.24
C ALA A 41 -20.29 12.35 -0.84
N ALA A 42 -19.86 12.02 -2.06
CA ALA A 42 -20.18 10.76 -2.72
C ALA A 42 -19.58 9.56 -1.99
N ILE A 43 -18.29 9.63 -1.63
CA ILE A 43 -17.63 8.56 -0.87
C ILE A 43 -18.29 8.39 0.51
N LYS A 44 -18.58 9.49 1.20
CA LYS A 44 -19.29 9.46 2.49
C LYS A 44 -20.65 8.77 2.35
N ALA A 45 -21.43 9.11 1.32
CA ALA A 45 -22.70 8.46 1.04
C ALA A 45 -22.54 6.95 0.82
N ILE A 46 -21.57 6.51 0.01
CA ILE A 46 -21.28 5.09 -0.22
C ILE A 46 -20.92 4.38 1.10
N THR A 47 -19.99 4.96 1.89
CA THR A 47 -19.56 4.33 3.14
C THR A 47 -20.70 4.20 4.15
N SER A 48 -21.64 5.16 4.19
CA SER A 48 -22.78 5.14 5.12
C SER A 48 -23.76 3.98 4.89
N CYS A 49 -23.68 3.31 3.74
CA CYS A 49 -24.51 2.14 3.42
C CYS A 49 -24.06 0.86 4.14
N PHE A 50 -22.89 0.86 4.80
CA PHE A 50 -22.30 -0.34 5.39
C PHE A 50 -21.91 -0.09 6.84
N SER A 51 -22.21 -1.05 7.73
CA SER A 51 -21.84 -0.93 9.15
C SER A 51 -20.35 -1.18 9.43
N ASN A 52 -19.64 -1.81 8.49
CA ASN A 52 -18.24 -2.19 8.60
C ASN A 52 -17.30 -1.39 7.66
N VAL A 53 -17.81 -0.31 7.05
CA VAL A 53 -17.04 0.65 6.26
C VAL A 53 -17.24 2.03 6.88
N PHE A 54 -16.16 2.74 7.19
CA PHE A 54 -16.27 4.06 7.81
C PHE A 54 -15.21 5.02 7.29
N MET A 55 -15.52 6.32 7.37
CA MET A 55 -14.58 7.40 7.11
C MET A 55 -13.64 7.58 8.30
N VAL A 56 -12.35 7.78 8.03
CA VAL A 56 -11.34 8.04 9.07
C VAL A 56 -11.75 9.18 10.00
N SER A 57 -11.46 9.06 11.29
CA SER A 57 -11.76 10.06 12.31
C SER A 57 -10.99 11.37 12.09
N GLU A 58 -9.73 11.26 11.64
CA GLU A 58 -8.86 12.38 11.33
C GLU A 58 -8.30 12.30 9.90
N ALA A 59 -8.86 13.08 8.98
CA ALA A 59 -8.36 13.18 7.61
C ALA A 59 -7.13 14.10 7.50
N MET A 60 -6.28 13.85 6.49
CA MET A 60 -5.01 14.55 6.26
C MET A 60 -5.03 15.32 4.94
N ASN A 61 -4.32 16.45 4.89
CA ASN A 61 -3.92 17.09 3.64
C ASN A 61 -2.69 16.37 3.10
N VAL A 62 -2.84 15.43 2.17
CA VAL A 62 -1.71 14.57 1.76
C VAL A 62 -0.83 15.31 0.76
N VAL A 63 0.42 15.56 1.15
CA VAL A 63 1.47 16.09 0.29
C VAL A 63 2.26 14.92 -0.30
N TYR A 64 2.42 14.92 -1.63
CA TYR A 64 3.21 13.92 -2.36
C TYR A 64 4.64 13.89 -1.81
N THR A 65 5.17 12.67 -1.59
CA THR A 65 6.48 12.37 -0.95
C THR A 65 6.66 12.91 0.48
N GLY A 66 5.59 13.40 1.11
CA GLY A 66 5.62 13.94 2.47
C GLY A 66 5.08 12.97 3.52
N TRP A 67 5.43 13.21 4.78
CA TRP A 67 4.97 12.47 5.95
C TRP A 67 3.45 12.23 6.00
N THR A 68 2.67 13.21 5.54
CA THR A 68 1.21 13.15 5.56
C THR A 68 0.61 11.92 4.85
N ARG A 69 1.34 11.31 3.90
CA ARG A 69 0.93 10.03 3.29
C ARG A 69 0.98 8.89 4.30
N VAL A 70 2.04 8.80 5.10
CA VAL A 70 2.17 7.82 6.20
C VAL A 70 1.13 8.10 7.28
N GLN A 71 0.95 9.38 7.65
CA GLN A 71 -0.04 9.77 8.67
C GLN A 71 -1.46 9.36 8.28
N ALA A 72 -1.83 9.45 7.00
CA ALA A 72 -3.14 9.00 6.52
C ALA A 72 -3.39 7.51 6.81
N ASP A 73 -2.39 6.65 6.59
CA ASP A 73 -2.48 5.23 6.93
C ASP A 73 -2.47 5.02 8.45
N LEU A 74 -1.64 5.73 9.21
CA LEU A 74 -1.60 5.65 10.67
C LEU A 74 -2.94 6.00 11.31
N ASN A 75 -3.62 7.04 10.84
CA ASN A 75 -4.92 7.45 11.36
C ASN A 75 -5.98 6.35 11.13
N CYS A 76 -6.06 5.82 9.91
CA CYS A 76 -6.97 4.70 9.64
C CYS A 76 -6.57 3.42 10.40
N MET A 77 -5.28 3.16 10.55
CA MET A 77 -4.76 2.03 11.29
C MET A 77 -5.16 2.10 12.77
N ALA A 78 -5.13 3.30 13.37
CA ALA A 78 -5.55 3.54 14.75
C ALA A 78 -7.07 3.30 14.93
N ASP A 79 -7.90 3.86 14.04
CA ASP A 79 -9.36 3.66 14.10
C ASP A 79 -9.72 2.16 13.96
N LEU A 80 -9.10 1.46 13.01
CA LEU A 80 -9.33 0.03 12.79
C LEU A 80 -8.85 -0.84 13.96
N TYR A 81 -7.71 -0.50 14.56
CA TYR A 81 -7.13 -1.28 15.65
C TYR A 81 -8.06 -1.41 16.85
N ASN A 82 -8.77 -0.32 17.16
CA ASN A 82 -9.71 -0.22 18.27
C ASN A 82 -11.11 -0.77 17.95
N THR A 83 -11.44 -0.94 16.66
CA THR A 83 -12.78 -1.38 16.24
C THR A 83 -13.03 -2.86 16.56
N SER A 84 -12.00 -3.71 16.54
CA SER A 84 -12.13 -5.14 16.83
C SER A 84 -10.80 -5.77 17.22
N THR A 85 -10.85 -6.85 18.00
CA THR A 85 -9.67 -7.67 18.35
C THR A 85 -9.56 -8.94 17.51
N THR A 86 -10.55 -9.27 16.68
CA THR A 86 -10.65 -10.57 16.00
C THR A 86 -9.96 -10.64 14.64
N TRP A 87 -9.72 -9.49 14.00
CA TRP A 87 -9.06 -9.41 12.71
C TRP A 87 -7.59 -9.87 12.79
N LYS A 88 -7.06 -10.39 11.68
CA LYS A 88 -5.75 -11.05 11.63
C LYS A 88 -4.67 -10.24 10.92
N TYR A 89 -5.04 -9.65 9.78
CA TYR A 89 -4.13 -8.90 8.91
C TYR A 89 -4.69 -7.52 8.55
N PHE A 90 -3.78 -6.58 8.41
CA PHE A 90 -3.96 -5.24 7.88
C PHE A 90 -3.36 -5.17 6.48
N ILE A 91 -4.11 -4.58 5.54
CA ILE A 91 -3.70 -4.33 4.16
C ILE A 91 -4.08 -2.89 3.82
N ASN A 92 -3.11 -2.05 3.46
CA ASN A 92 -3.42 -0.71 2.97
C ASN A 92 -3.57 -0.67 1.46
N LEU A 93 -4.47 0.17 0.97
CA LEU A 93 -4.79 0.36 -0.44
C LEU A 93 -4.85 1.85 -0.76
N CYS A 94 -4.62 2.20 -2.02
CA CYS A 94 -4.93 3.49 -2.60
C CYS A 94 -6.08 3.36 -3.60
N GLY A 95 -6.68 4.49 -3.99
CA GLY A 95 -7.79 4.53 -4.93
C GLY A 95 -7.49 4.05 -6.35
N GLN A 96 -6.24 3.72 -6.69
CA GLN A 96 -5.88 3.14 -8.00
C GLN A 96 -5.48 1.66 -7.92
N ASP A 97 -5.59 1.05 -6.74
CA ASP A 97 -5.38 -0.39 -6.61
C ASP A 97 -6.61 -1.18 -7.07
N PHE A 98 -6.38 -2.41 -7.52
CA PHE A 98 -7.46 -3.39 -7.75
C PHE A 98 -6.99 -4.79 -7.34
N PRO A 99 -7.87 -5.64 -6.77
CA PRO A 99 -7.50 -7.00 -6.38
C PRO A 99 -7.13 -7.85 -7.60
N LEU A 100 -6.21 -8.80 -7.40
CA LEU A 100 -5.89 -9.90 -8.33
C LEU A 100 -6.37 -11.25 -7.81
N LYS A 101 -6.97 -11.28 -6.63
CA LYS A 101 -7.37 -12.49 -5.90
C LYS A 101 -8.77 -12.30 -5.31
N THR A 102 -9.55 -13.38 -5.25
CA THR A 102 -10.83 -13.39 -4.54
C THR A 102 -10.59 -13.20 -3.02
N ASN A 103 -11.63 -12.83 -2.26
CA ASN A 103 -11.49 -12.75 -0.81
C ASN A 103 -11.06 -14.10 -0.19
N LEU A 104 -11.50 -15.23 -0.74
CA LEU A 104 -11.08 -16.56 -0.28
C LEU A 104 -9.59 -16.79 -0.54
N GLU A 105 -9.11 -16.50 -1.75
CA GLU A 105 -7.70 -16.60 -2.11
C GLU A 105 -6.82 -15.68 -1.25
N ILE A 106 -7.26 -14.45 -0.99
CA ILE A 106 -6.58 -13.54 -0.06
C ILE A 106 -6.50 -14.18 1.33
N VAL A 107 -7.60 -14.71 1.87
CA VAL A 107 -7.59 -15.37 3.18
C VAL A 107 -6.65 -16.57 3.21
N GLN A 108 -6.61 -17.38 2.15
CA GLN A 108 -5.70 -18.52 2.04
C GLN A 108 -4.23 -18.09 2.01
N ALA A 109 -3.89 -17.08 1.20
CA ALA A 109 -2.55 -16.51 1.13
C ALA A 109 -2.10 -15.95 2.50
N LEU A 110 -2.98 -15.21 3.19
CA LEU A 110 -2.70 -14.68 4.52
C LEU A 110 -2.53 -15.78 5.58
N ARG A 111 -3.28 -16.88 5.50
CA ARG A 111 -3.09 -18.05 6.38
C ARG A 111 -1.74 -18.72 6.11
N ALA A 112 -1.33 -18.80 4.85
CA ALA A 112 -0.05 -19.39 4.45
C ALA A 112 1.17 -18.62 5.02
N LEU A 113 1.01 -17.33 5.33
CA LEU A 113 2.04 -16.54 6.02
C LEU A 113 2.32 -17.00 7.45
N LYS A 114 1.46 -17.83 8.07
CA LYS A 114 1.65 -18.40 9.42
C LYS A 114 2.02 -17.34 10.48
N GLY A 115 1.41 -16.17 10.41
CA GLY A 115 1.68 -15.04 11.32
C GLY A 115 2.84 -14.13 10.88
N GLY A 116 3.55 -14.45 9.79
CA GLY A 116 4.50 -13.54 9.16
C GLY A 116 3.81 -12.37 8.45
N ASN A 117 4.62 -11.36 8.10
CA ASN A 117 4.24 -10.23 7.25
C ASN A 117 4.80 -10.43 5.83
N SER A 118 4.28 -9.73 4.82
CA SER A 118 4.83 -9.82 3.45
C SER A 118 4.64 -8.51 2.69
N PHE A 119 5.76 -7.81 2.47
CA PHE A 119 5.87 -6.58 1.70
C PHE A 119 7.35 -6.28 1.44
N GLU A 120 7.62 -5.33 0.54
CA GLU A 120 8.98 -4.98 0.13
C GLU A 120 9.80 -4.45 1.31
N SER A 121 10.98 -5.04 1.53
CA SER A 121 11.94 -4.65 2.56
C SER A 121 13.33 -5.14 2.15
N GLU A 122 14.14 -4.23 1.64
CA GLU A 122 15.46 -4.51 1.06
C GLU A 122 16.52 -3.55 1.59
N GLU A 123 17.79 -3.93 1.43
CA GLU A 123 18.91 -3.02 1.68
C GLU A 123 18.73 -1.69 0.92
N MET A 124 18.92 -0.55 1.59
CA MET A 124 18.71 0.77 1.01
C MET A 124 19.65 1.03 -0.18
N PRO A 125 19.13 1.23 -1.41
CA PRO A 125 19.96 1.54 -2.57
C PRO A 125 20.70 2.86 -2.38
N GLN A 126 21.93 2.94 -2.91
CA GLN A 126 22.78 4.13 -2.79
C GLN A 126 22.07 5.41 -3.27
N GLY A 127 21.31 5.32 -4.38
CA GLY A 127 20.56 6.45 -4.95
C GLY A 127 19.39 6.96 -4.07
N LYS A 128 18.91 6.16 -3.11
CA LYS A 128 17.84 6.57 -2.19
C LYS A 128 18.35 7.12 -0.85
N LYS A 129 19.63 6.93 -0.49
CA LYS A 129 20.19 7.36 0.81
C LYS A 129 20.02 8.87 1.09
N GLY A 130 20.13 9.70 0.06
CA GLY A 130 19.93 11.15 0.17
C GLY A 130 18.54 11.57 0.65
N ARG A 131 17.52 10.71 0.48
CA ARG A 131 16.13 10.97 0.92
C ARG A 131 15.97 10.93 2.44
N VAL A 132 16.81 10.14 3.11
CA VAL A 132 16.74 9.88 4.56
C VAL A 132 17.86 10.58 5.33
N SER A 133 18.98 10.89 4.69
CA SER A 133 20.10 11.60 5.32
C SER A 133 19.92 13.12 5.38
N ASN A 134 18.99 13.67 4.60
CA ASN A 134 18.74 15.10 4.52
C ASN A 134 17.35 15.45 5.07
N ALA A 135 17.25 16.58 5.75
CA ALA A 135 15.99 17.11 6.23
C ALA A 135 15.23 17.82 5.11
N HIS A 136 13.91 17.69 5.15
CA HIS A 136 12.98 18.24 4.18
C HIS A 136 11.83 18.92 4.91
N ARG A 137 11.24 19.92 4.27
CA ARG A 137 10.00 20.55 4.75
C ARG A 137 9.04 20.79 3.59
N VAL A 138 7.77 20.97 3.90
CA VAL A 138 6.78 21.36 2.90
C VAL A 138 6.86 22.87 2.68
N VAL A 139 7.11 23.29 1.44
CA VAL A 139 7.05 24.68 0.97
C VAL A 139 6.18 24.71 -0.28
N ASP A 140 5.15 25.55 -0.28
CA ASP A 140 4.17 25.69 -1.38
C ASP A 140 3.58 24.34 -1.84
N GLY A 141 3.21 23.50 -0.88
CA GLY A 141 2.59 22.20 -1.14
C GLY A 141 3.53 21.14 -1.74
N LYS A 142 4.85 21.39 -1.75
CA LYS A 142 5.88 20.45 -2.22
C LYS A 142 6.92 20.20 -1.14
N VAL A 143 7.38 18.96 -1.04
CA VAL A 143 8.51 18.61 -0.17
C VAL A 143 9.81 19.12 -0.81
N GLN A 144 10.57 19.92 -0.07
CA GLN A 144 11.82 20.51 -0.52
C GLN A 144 12.93 20.26 0.51
N PRO A 145 14.17 19.97 0.08
CA PRO A 145 15.30 19.85 0.99
C PRO A 145 15.63 21.20 1.63
N ILE A 146 16.08 21.19 2.88
CA ILE A 146 16.41 22.44 3.62
C ILE A 146 17.92 22.64 3.83
N GLY A 147 18.75 21.83 3.18
CA GLY A 147 20.22 21.91 3.31
C GLY A 147 20.78 21.45 4.66
N LYS A 148 19.95 20.81 5.51
CA LYS A 148 20.36 20.27 6.81
C LYS A 148 20.49 18.76 6.73
N THR A 149 21.64 18.22 7.15
CA THR A 149 21.83 16.78 7.36
C THR A 149 21.10 16.34 8.64
N LYS A 150 20.43 15.20 8.58
CA LYS A 150 19.73 14.62 9.73
C LYS A 150 20.69 13.88 10.64
N ASP A 151 20.35 13.84 11.93
CA ASP A 151 20.99 12.93 12.88
C ASP A 151 20.78 11.47 12.45
N PRO A 152 21.66 10.54 12.84
CA PRO A 152 21.48 9.11 12.60
C PRO A 152 20.11 8.61 13.09
N ALA A 153 19.62 7.55 12.46
CA ALA A 153 18.37 6.93 12.87
C ALA A 153 18.43 6.51 14.36
N PRO A 154 17.34 6.71 15.11
CA PRO A 154 17.32 6.40 16.53
C PRO A 154 17.60 4.91 16.75
N PHE A 155 18.28 4.58 17.86
CA PHE A 155 18.67 3.22 18.22
C PHE A 155 19.59 2.50 17.21
N ASN A 156 20.30 3.26 16.34
CA ASN A 156 21.16 2.71 15.29
C ASN A 156 20.44 1.70 14.38
N LEU A 157 19.14 1.91 14.15
CA LEU A 157 18.36 1.06 13.29
C LEU A 157 18.88 1.18 11.84
N PRO A 158 19.14 0.05 11.14
CA PRO A 158 19.41 0.11 9.72
C PRO A 158 18.14 0.61 9.02
N ILE A 159 18.27 1.60 8.13
CA ILE A 159 17.15 2.05 7.31
C ILE A 159 17.09 1.20 6.05
N LEU A 160 15.93 0.61 5.77
CA LEU A 160 15.68 -0.29 4.65
C LEU A 160 14.81 0.40 3.59
N SER A 161 14.93 -0.01 2.33
CA SER A 161 14.04 0.44 1.26
C SER A 161 12.84 -0.48 1.13
N GLY A 162 11.71 0.09 0.72
CA GLY A 162 10.54 -0.63 0.28
C GLY A 162 9.57 0.29 -0.45
N ASN A 163 8.28 0.01 -0.31
CA ASN A 163 7.20 0.83 -0.84
C ASN A 163 6.10 1.08 0.21
N ALA A 164 5.11 1.88 -0.18
CA ALA A 164 4.03 2.31 0.71
C ALA A 164 3.04 1.20 1.08
N TYR A 165 3.06 0.03 0.40
CA TYR A 165 2.01 -0.99 0.49
C TYR A 165 2.45 -2.19 1.32
N ILE A 166 1.66 -2.52 2.34
CA ILE A 166 2.04 -3.52 3.34
C ILE A 166 0.92 -4.54 3.60
N VAL A 167 1.34 -5.78 3.89
CA VAL A 167 0.47 -6.84 4.42
C VAL A 167 1.07 -7.30 5.74
N VAL A 168 0.43 -6.93 6.84
CA VAL A 168 0.99 -7.10 8.19
C VAL A 168 -0.01 -7.70 9.17
N ASN A 169 0.48 -8.51 10.10
CA ASN A 169 -0.34 -9.09 11.15
C ASN A 169 -0.77 -8.02 12.19
N ARG A 170 -1.74 -8.36 13.03
CA ARG A 170 -2.22 -7.48 14.11
C ARG A 170 -1.15 -7.07 15.13
N GLY A 171 -0.20 -7.95 15.43
CA GLY A 171 0.88 -7.68 16.38
C GLY A 171 1.88 -6.63 15.88
N TYR A 172 2.13 -6.59 14.57
CA TYR A 172 2.91 -5.54 13.92
C TYR A 172 2.23 -4.18 14.13
N VAL A 173 0.92 -4.09 13.82
CA VAL A 173 0.14 -2.86 14.01
C VAL A 173 0.17 -2.40 15.48
N ARG A 174 0.04 -3.33 16.43
CA ARG A 174 0.19 -3.01 17.86
C ARG A 174 1.56 -2.38 18.14
N SER A 175 2.63 -2.98 17.62
CA SER A 175 4.00 -2.51 17.84
C SER A 175 4.23 -1.13 17.23
N VAL A 176 3.58 -0.82 16.10
CA VAL A 176 3.60 0.52 15.50
C VAL A 176 3.17 1.57 16.52
N PHE A 177 2.16 1.29 17.36
CA PHE A 177 1.65 2.26 18.35
C PHE A 177 2.31 2.18 19.73
N GLU A 178 2.86 1.03 20.12
CA GLU A 178 3.33 0.79 21.50
C GLU A 178 4.87 0.72 21.64
N ASP A 179 5.61 0.33 20.59
CA ASP A 179 7.06 0.17 20.69
C ASP A 179 7.77 1.52 20.63
N LYS A 180 8.49 1.87 21.71
CA LYS A 180 9.23 3.14 21.83
C LYS A 180 10.26 3.35 20.72
N ARG A 181 10.86 2.28 20.18
CA ARG A 181 11.82 2.35 19.07
C ARG A 181 11.13 2.78 17.79
N ILE A 182 9.95 2.21 17.52
CA ILE A 182 9.14 2.55 16.36
C ILE A 182 8.60 3.97 16.47
N GLN A 183 8.13 4.38 17.65
CA GLN A 183 7.66 5.75 17.90
C GLN A 183 8.77 6.79 17.66
N ALA A 184 9.99 6.53 18.14
CA ALA A 184 11.13 7.40 17.87
C ALA A 184 11.49 7.44 16.37
N LEU A 185 11.45 6.31 15.68
CA LEU A 185 11.70 6.24 14.23
C LEU A 185 10.64 7.01 13.44
N ILE A 186 9.36 6.89 13.83
CA ILE A 186 8.25 7.64 13.25
C ILE A 186 8.49 9.15 13.37
N GLU A 187 8.85 9.64 14.56
CA GLU A 187 9.16 11.06 14.75
C GLU A 187 10.36 11.50 13.93
N TRP A 188 11.43 10.69 13.92
CA TRP A 188 12.61 10.96 13.12
C TRP A 188 12.31 10.99 11.60
N ALA A 189 11.31 10.23 11.13
CA ALA A 189 10.97 10.15 9.71
C ALA A 189 10.13 11.33 9.18
N LYS A 190 9.54 12.17 10.05
CA LYS A 190 8.56 13.20 9.64
C LYS A 190 9.09 14.25 8.67
N ASP A 191 10.38 14.56 8.73
CA ASP A 191 11.09 15.53 7.90
C ASP A 191 12.02 14.84 6.88
N THR A 192 11.71 13.61 6.46
CA THR A 192 12.39 12.91 5.37
C THR A 192 11.60 12.96 4.06
N TYR A 193 12.22 12.55 2.95
CA TYR A 193 11.58 12.44 1.65
C TYR A 193 11.05 11.03 1.38
N SER A 194 9.77 10.91 1.03
CA SER A 194 9.06 9.62 0.84
C SER A 194 9.22 8.65 2.02
N PRO A 195 8.83 9.03 3.26
CA PRO A 195 8.94 8.13 4.41
C PRO A 195 8.16 6.82 4.26
N ASP A 196 7.10 6.82 3.46
CA ASP A 196 6.33 5.64 3.09
C ASP A 196 7.14 4.58 2.32
N GLU A 197 8.25 4.95 1.66
CA GLU A 197 9.14 4.03 0.94
C GLU A 197 10.29 3.46 1.80
N PHE A 198 10.34 3.73 3.11
CA PHE A 198 11.36 3.13 3.98
C PHE A 198 10.86 2.79 5.38
N LEU A 199 9.87 3.52 5.91
CA LEU A 199 9.46 3.39 7.30
C LEU A 199 8.97 1.98 7.60
N TRP A 200 8.02 1.48 6.80
CA TRP A 200 7.47 0.15 7.01
C TRP A 200 8.53 -0.93 6.80
N ALA A 201 9.32 -0.81 5.72
CA ALA A 201 10.41 -1.71 5.41
C ALA A 201 11.43 -1.78 6.54
N THR A 202 11.66 -0.66 7.23
CA THR A 202 12.56 -0.59 8.37
C THR A 202 11.97 -1.24 9.61
N ILE A 203 10.70 -0.94 9.93
CA ILE A 203 10.01 -1.54 11.08
C ILE A 203 9.93 -3.08 10.95
N GLN A 204 9.77 -3.59 9.73
CA GLN A 204 9.77 -5.03 9.42
C GLN A 204 11.04 -5.77 9.83
N ARG A 205 12.15 -5.05 10.05
CA ARG A 205 13.46 -5.63 10.37
C ARG A 205 13.92 -5.35 11.79
N ILE A 206 13.07 -4.74 12.62
CA ILE A 206 13.35 -4.48 14.03
C ILE A 206 13.12 -5.77 14.85
N PRO A 207 14.14 -6.29 15.56
CA PRO A 207 13.98 -7.48 16.38
C PRO A 207 12.88 -7.32 17.44
N GLY A 208 12.03 -8.35 17.54
CA GLY A 208 10.91 -8.41 18.48
C GLY A 208 9.58 -7.89 17.93
N VAL A 209 9.57 -7.23 16.77
CA VAL A 209 8.32 -6.84 16.11
C VAL A 209 7.59 -8.10 15.59
N PRO A 210 6.30 -8.32 15.88
CA PRO A 210 5.61 -9.52 15.43
C PRO A 210 5.57 -9.67 13.91
N GLY A 211 5.99 -10.83 13.40
CA GLY A 211 6.09 -11.11 11.97
C GLY A 211 7.29 -10.47 11.26
N SER A 212 8.20 -9.82 12.01
CA SER A 212 9.45 -9.29 11.48
C SER A 212 10.41 -10.40 11.04
N THR A 213 11.34 -10.04 10.17
CA THR A 213 12.49 -10.87 9.80
C THR A 213 13.78 -10.24 10.30
N TRP A 214 14.85 -11.03 10.35
CA TRP A 214 16.16 -10.53 10.80
C TRP A 214 16.70 -9.47 9.83
N PRO A 215 17.47 -8.48 10.31
CA PRO A 215 17.98 -7.38 9.48
C PRO A 215 19.04 -7.79 8.46
N ASN A 216 19.51 -9.05 8.48
CA ASN A 216 20.48 -9.53 7.50
C ASN A 216 19.86 -9.56 6.09
N ARG A 217 20.59 -9.07 5.08
CA ARG A 217 20.15 -8.99 3.68
C ARG A 217 19.65 -10.30 3.06
N LYS A 218 19.99 -11.46 3.64
CA LYS A 218 19.42 -12.76 3.21
C LYS A 218 17.90 -12.85 3.42
N PHE A 219 17.32 -11.98 4.23
CA PHE A 219 15.87 -11.86 4.44
C PHE A 219 15.25 -10.72 3.64
N ASP A 220 15.98 -10.15 2.69
CA ASP A 220 15.44 -9.11 1.83
C ASP A 220 14.30 -9.66 0.97
N MET A 221 13.27 -8.84 0.85
CA MET A 221 12.04 -9.17 0.16
C MET A 221 11.80 -8.11 -0.90
N THR A 222 11.91 -8.50 -2.17
CA THR A 222 11.61 -7.63 -3.32
C THR A 222 10.12 -7.41 -3.46
N ASP A 223 9.73 -6.39 -4.23
CA ASP A 223 8.35 -6.16 -4.67
C ASP A 223 7.76 -7.37 -5.41
N MET A 224 8.55 -8.04 -6.24
CA MET A 224 8.15 -9.25 -6.94
C MET A 224 7.94 -10.44 -6.02
N ASN A 225 8.79 -10.62 -4.99
CA ASN A 225 8.68 -11.78 -4.09
C ASN A 225 7.63 -11.58 -2.99
N ALA A 226 7.36 -10.33 -2.59
CA ALA A 226 6.28 -10.01 -1.68
C ALA A 226 4.91 -10.28 -2.32
N ILE A 227 3.89 -10.55 -1.50
CA ILE A 227 2.51 -10.72 -2.01
C ILE A 227 1.73 -9.39 -2.07
N ALA A 228 2.25 -8.32 -1.49
CA ALA A 228 1.49 -7.11 -1.20
C ALA A 228 0.90 -6.42 -2.44
N ARG A 229 1.76 -6.11 -3.43
CA ARG A 229 1.38 -5.35 -4.61
C ARG A 229 2.24 -5.70 -5.82
N MET A 230 1.58 -6.00 -6.94
CA MET A 230 2.23 -6.03 -8.25
C MET A 230 2.23 -4.61 -8.83
N VAL A 231 3.41 -4.06 -9.15
CA VAL A 231 3.58 -2.75 -9.77
C VAL A 231 4.56 -2.88 -10.93
N LYS A 232 4.20 -2.42 -12.13
CA LYS A 232 5.14 -2.33 -13.26
C LYS A 232 5.75 -0.93 -13.35
N TRP A 233 7.06 -0.86 -13.13
CA TRP A 233 7.93 0.27 -13.44
C TRP A 233 8.51 0.16 -14.86
N GLN A 234 8.41 1.25 -15.61
CA GLN A 234 8.77 1.35 -17.04
C GLN A 234 10.17 0.82 -17.37
N TRP A 235 11.17 1.04 -16.51
CA TRP A 235 12.56 0.67 -16.76
C TRP A 235 12.90 -0.80 -16.47
N HIS A 236 11.98 -1.58 -15.90
CA HIS A 236 12.14 -3.04 -15.73
C HIS A 236 11.24 -3.84 -16.69
N GLU A 237 10.51 -3.15 -17.56
CA GLU A 237 9.71 -3.76 -18.61
C GLU A 237 10.60 -4.25 -19.76
N GLY A 238 10.15 -5.28 -20.47
CA GLY A 238 10.75 -5.64 -21.75
C GLY A 238 9.94 -6.67 -22.53
N SER A 239 10.43 -6.99 -23.72
CA SER A 239 9.81 -7.97 -24.60
C SER A 239 9.84 -9.38 -24.01
N GLU A 240 8.90 -10.21 -24.44
CA GLU A 240 8.88 -11.63 -24.08
C GLU A 240 10.21 -12.29 -24.44
N GLY A 241 10.79 -13.05 -23.50
CA GLY A 241 12.11 -13.68 -23.64
C GLY A 241 13.31 -12.78 -23.31
N SER A 242 13.11 -11.50 -22.95
CA SER A 242 14.21 -10.64 -22.48
C SER A 242 14.76 -11.12 -21.13
N LEU A 243 16.07 -11.37 -21.07
CA LEU A 243 16.76 -11.78 -19.83
C LEU A 243 16.93 -10.64 -18.81
N GLN A 244 16.67 -9.39 -19.22
CA GLN A 244 16.81 -8.20 -18.37
C GLN A 244 15.47 -7.68 -17.86
N ALA A 245 14.36 -8.17 -18.42
CA ALA A 245 13.03 -7.74 -18.03
C ALA A 245 12.57 -8.49 -16.79
N VAL A 246 11.99 -7.76 -15.85
CA VAL A 246 11.31 -8.37 -14.68
C VAL A 246 9.90 -8.79 -15.07
N TYR A 247 9.27 -8.08 -16.00
CA TYR A 247 7.91 -8.35 -16.48
C TYR A 247 7.69 -7.80 -17.91
N PRO A 248 6.64 -8.27 -18.62
CA PRO A 248 6.32 -7.79 -19.96
C PRO A 248 5.99 -6.29 -19.99
N GLU A 249 6.22 -5.66 -21.14
CA GLU A 249 5.81 -4.28 -21.43
C GLU A 249 4.36 -3.99 -21.04
N CYS A 250 4.14 -2.79 -20.50
CA CYS A 250 2.83 -2.25 -20.20
C CYS A 250 1.97 -2.19 -21.46
N LYS A 251 0.75 -2.73 -21.40
CA LYS A 251 -0.24 -2.67 -22.49
C LYS A 251 -1.28 -1.57 -22.29
N GLY A 252 -1.10 -0.74 -21.27
CA GLY A 252 -1.79 0.54 -21.09
C GLY A 252 -0.87 1.73 -21.37
N HIS A 253 -0.58 2.52 -20.34
CA HIS A 253 0.30 3.70 -20.47
C HIS A 253 1.01 4.02 -19.15
N HIS A 254 2.09 4.80 -19.18
CA HIS A 254 2.83 5.17 -17.97
C HIS A 254 2.42 6.54 -17.43
N VAL A 255 2.32 6.64 -16.11
CA VAL A 255 2.21 7.92 -15.39
C VAL A 255 3.23 7.93 -14.27
N LYS A 256 4.18 8.88 -14.29
CA LYS A 256 5.34 8.91 -13.38
C LYS A 256 6.10 7.58 -13.38
N SER A 257 6.31 7.01 -14.57
CA SER A 257 7.01 5.74 -14.81
C SER A 257 6.37 4.48 -14.23
N VAL A 258 5.18 4.58 -13.65
CA VAL A 258 4.37 3.41 -13.25
C VAL A 258 3.32 3.14 -14.32
N CYS A 259 3.22 1.89 -14.76
CA CYS A 259 2.20 1.42 -15.69
C CYS A 259 0.80 1.58 -15.07
N VAL A 260 -0.07 2.27 -15.80
CA VAL A 260 -1.51 2.17 -15.67
C VAL A 260 -1.94 1.02 -16.57
N TYR A 261 -2.36 -0.08 -15.97
CA TYR A 261 -2.65 -1.33 -16.67
C TYR A 261 -3.79 -1.16 -17.67
N GLY A 262 -3.58 -1.69 -18.86
CA GLY A 262 -4.62 -1.84 -19.87
C GLY A 262 -5.19 -3.26 -19.89
N ALA A 263 -6.24 -3.48 -20.69
CA ALA A 263 -6.83 -4.81 -20.84
C ALA A 263 -5.82 -5.89 -21.28
N GLY A 264 -4.81 -5.50 -22.08
CA GLY A 264 -3.74 -6.41 -22.54
C GLY A 264 -2.77 -6.87 -21.46
N ASP A 265 -2.73 -6.22 -20.28
CA ASP A 265 -1.89 -6.65 -19.16
C ASP A 265 -2.55 -7.77 -18.32
N LEU A 266 -3.88 -7.95 -18.45
CA LEU A 266 -4.66 -8.75 -17.50
C LEU A 266 -4.26 -10.23 -17.46
N GLN A 267 -3.99 -10.84 -18.62
CA GLN A 267 -3.63 -12.26 -18.70
C GLN A 267 -2.40 -12.56 -17.85
N TRP A 268 -1.35 -11.74 -17.99
CA TRP A 268 -0.13 -11.90 -17.22
C TRP A 268 -0.35 -11.53 -15.74
N LEU A 269 -1.17 -10.50 -15.45
CA LEU A 269 -1.43 -10.06 -14.08
C LEU A 269 -2.13 -11.11 -13.22
N ILE A 270 -3.13 -11.82 -13.75
CA ILE A 270 -3.89 -12.82 -12.97
C ILE A 270 -3.04 -14.06 -12.61
N GLU A 271 -1.93 -14.28 -13.32
CA GLU A 271 -0.98 -15.36 -13.06
C GLU A 271 -0.01 -15.03 -11.92
N GLN A 272 0.11 -13.76 -11.52
CA GLN A 272 1.01 -13.35 -10.44
C GLN A 272 0.47 -13.71 -9.06
N HIS A 273 1.32 -14.01 -8.09
CA HIS A 273 0.89 -14.39 -6.73
C HIS A 273 0.43 -13.20 -5.87
N HIS A 274 0.65 -11.96 -6.32
CA HIS A 274 0.26 -10.77 -5.58
C HIS A 274 -1.25 -10.73 -5.31
N LEU A 275 -1.60 -10.11 -4.18
CA LEU A 275 -3.00 -9.93 -3.75
C LEU A 275 -3.69 -8.84 -4.55
N PHE A 276 -2.94 -7.79 -4.91
CA PHE A 276 -3.42 -6.59 -5.58
C PHE A 276 -2.40 -6.11 -6.62
N ALA A 277 -2.85 -5.31 -7.58
CA ALA A 277 -1.95 -4.60 -8.50
C ALA A 277 -2.19 -3.08 -8.46
N ASN A 278 -1.13 -2.33 -8.76
CA ASN A 278 -1.14 -0.88 -8.95
C ASN A 278 -0.50 -0.52 -10.31
N LYS A 279 -1.14 0.25 -11.19
CA LYS A 279 -2.38 1.03 -10.99
C LYS A 279 -3.41 0.83 -12.09
N PHE A 280 -4.66 1.11 -11.76
CA PHE A 280 -5.81 1.12 -12.67
C PHE A 280 -6.49 2.48 -12.67
N ASP A 281 -7.09 2.83 -13.80
CA ASP A 281 -7.78 4.10 -14.01
C ASP A 281 -9.09 3.85 -14.79
N ALA A 282 -10.23 3.91 -14.09
CA ALA A 282 -11.52 3.65 -14.70
C ALA A 282 -11.94 4.72 -15.71
N ASP A 283 -11.39 5.94 -15.62
CA ASP A 283 -11.75 7.02 -16.53
C ASP A 283 -11.09 6.82 -17.90
N ARG A 284 -9.90 6.21 -17.92
CA ARG A 284 -9.09 6.04 -19.14
C ARG A 284 -9.16 4.64 -19.75
N ASP A 285 -9.10 3.58 -18.95
CA ASP A 285 -9.32 2.20 -19.40
C ASP A 285 -10.31 1.47 -18.46
N PRO A 286 -11.62 1.69 -18.66
CA PRO A 286 -12.64 1.01 -17.86
C PRO A 286 -12.69 -0.50 -18.14
N ILE A 287 -12.18 -0.95 -19.29
CA ILE A 287 -12.25 -2.34 -19.76
C ILE A 287 -11.36 -3.22 -18.91
N ALA A 288 -10.14 -2.78 -18.60
CA ALA A 288 -9.21 -3.52 -17.75
C ALA A 288 -9.87 -3.87 -16.39
N ILE A 289 -10.45 -2.87 -15.74
CA ILE A 289 -11.13 -3.05 -14.44
C ILE A 289 -12.40 -3.90 -14.61
N TYR A 290 -13.18 -3.71 -15.68
CA TYR A 290 -14.42 -4.47 -15.93
C TYR A 290 -14.16 -5.96 -16.14
N CYS A 291 -13.18 -6.31 -16.96
CA CYS A 291 -12.81 -7.70 -17.20
C CYS A 291 -12.29 -8.36 -15.91
N LEU A 292 -11.40 -7.70 -15.18
CA LEU A 292 -10.85 -8.23 -13.93
C LEU A 292 -11.91 -8.39 -12.83
N GLU A 293 -12.82 -7.41 -12.70
CA GLU A 293 -13.96 -7.47 -11.79
C GLU A 293 -14.89 -8.64 -12.11
N LYS A 294 -15.27 -8.80 -13.38
CA LYS A 294 -16.14 -9.90 -13.83
C LYS A 294 -15.47 -11.26 -13.59
N TYR A 295 -14.17 -11.36 -13.90
CA TYR A 295 -13.37 -12.56 -13.66
C TYR A 295 -13.37 -12.96 -12.19
N LEU A 296 -12.99 -12.04 -11.28
CA LEU A 296 -12.94 -12.31 -9.85
C LEU A 296 -14.31 -12.60 -9.26
N ARG A 297 -15.35 -11.90 -9.72
CA ARG A 297 -16.72 -12.14 -9.27
C ARG A 297 -17.23 -13.52 -9.68
N HIS A 298 -16.98 -13.93 -10.93
CA HIS A 298 -17.35 -15.25 -11.42
C HIS A 298 -16.60 -16.34 -10.63
N LYS A 299 -15.27 -16.19 -10.49
CA LYS A 299 -14.41 -17.11 -9.74
C LYS A 299 -14.88 -17.28 -8.29
N ALA A 300 -15.18 -16.19 -7.60
CA ALA A 300 -15.67 -16.23 -6.21
C ALA A 300 -17.04 -16.90 -6.06
N LEU A 301 -17.90 -16.86 -7.09
CA LEU A 301 -19.20 -17.53 -7.07
C LEU A 301 -19.08 -19.03 -7.37
N THR A 302 -18.13 -19.42 -8.22
CA THR A 302 -17.89 -20.83 -8.54
C THR A 302 -17.11 -21.56 -7.44
N GLU A 303 -16.24 -20.88 -6.70
CA GLU A 303 -15.50 -21.45 -5.55
C GLU A 303 -16.40 -21.78 -4.34
N LEU A 304 -17.64 -21.29 -4.33
CA LEU A 304 -18.62 -21.53 -3.26
C LEU A 304 -19.55 -22.73 -3.55
N VAL A 305 -19.45 -23.34 -4.73
CA VAL A 305 -20.21 -24.51 -5.16
C VAL A 305 -19.30 -25.73 -5.11
#